data_AF-A0A6H2VLE5-F1
#
_entry.id   AF-A0A6H2VLE5-F1
#
_cell.length_a   1.000
_cell.length_b   1.000
_cell.length_c   1.000
_cell.angle_alpha   90.00
_cell.angle_beta   90.00
_cell.angle_gamma   90.00
#
_symmetry.space_group_name_H-M   'P 1'
#
loop_
_entity.id
_entity.type
_entity.pdbx_description
1 polymer ?
#
loop_
_entity_poly.entity_id
_entity_poly.type
_entity_poly.pdbx_seq_one_letter_code
_entity_poly.pdbx_strand_id
1 'polypeptide(L)' 'MSTETSPSNRSRSKKISGGRVACIVYLPKEEVKEIDKEVDETDTSRSSVIARIYYQGKKQTSTNEDPNP' A
#
# COMPACT_ATOMS: atom_id res chain seq x y z
N MET A 1 -6.68 -30.84 -24.82
CA MET A 1 -7.10 -29.44 -24.53
C MET A 1 -5.86 -28.70 -24.07
N SER A 2 -5.18 -27.99 -24.97
CA SER A 2 -3.92 -27.27 -24.67
C SER A 2 -4.23 -25.93 -23.99
N THR A 3 -3.53 -25.60 -22.91
CA THR A 3 -3.68 -24.36 -22.11
C THR A 3 -2.79 -23.21 -22.61
N GLU A 4 -2.18 -23.36 -23.78
CA GLU A 4 -1.16 -22.44 -24.34
C GLU A 4 -1.68 -21.02 -24.60
N THR A 5 -3.00 -20.84 -24.75
CA THR A 5 -3.65 -19.54 -24.95
C THR A 5 -4.32 -18.98 -23.69
N SER A 6 -4.21 -19.69 -22.56
CA SER A 6 -4.82 -19.22 -21.32
C SER A 6 -4.02 -18.03 -20.76
N PRO A 7 -4.68 -16.92 -20.38
CA PRO A 7 -4.00 -15.80 -19.74
C PRO A 7 -3.20 -16.31 -18.54
N SER A 8 -1.98 -15.79 -18.36
CA SER A 8 -1.18 -16.11 -17.18
C SER A 8 -2.03 -15.85 -15.94
N ASN A 9 -2.24 -16.92 -15.16
CA ASN A 9 -3.10 -16.91 -13.99
C ASN A 9 -2.48 -15.93 -12.99
N ARG A 10 -2.89 -14.65 -13.02
CA ARG A 10 -2.35 -13.61 -12.15
C ARG A 10 -2.60 -14.08 -10.73
N SER A 11 -1.53 -14.52 -10.07
CA SER A 11 -1.60 -15.11 -8.75
C SER A 11 -2.34 -14.15 -7.82
N ARG A 12 -3.51 -14.58 -7.35
CA ARG A 12 -4.31 -13.80 -6.42
C ARG A 12 -3.47 -13.55 -5.18
N SER A 13 -3.43 -12.32 -4.69
CA SER A 13 -2.70 -11.97 -3.48
C SER A 13 -3.10 -12.91 -2.33
N LYS A 14 -2.08 -13.38 -1.57
CA LYS A 14 -2.29 -14.27 -0.42
C LYS A 14 -3.31 -13.66 0.54
N LYS A 15 -4.23 -14.49 1.04
CA LYS A 15 -5.18 -14.07 2.07
C LYS A 15 -4.41 -13.77 3.35
N ILE A 16 -4.51 -12.54 3.84
CA ILE A 16 -3.93 -12.13 5.12
C ILE A 16 -4.85 -12.56 6.27
N SER A 17 -4.28 -13.06 7.37
CA SER A 17 -5.03 -13.29 8.61
C SER A 17 -5.39 -11.94 9.24
N GLY A 18 -6.55 -11.86 9.91
CA GLY A 18 -7.05 -10.60 10.50
C GLY A 18 -7.88 -9.72 9.55
N GLY A 19 -7.95 -10.05 8.26
CA GLY A 19 -8.79 -9.34 7.29
C GLY A 19 -8.28 -7.94 6.94
N ARG A 20 -9.13 -7.15 6.28
CA ARG A 20 -8.86 -5.74 5.94
C ARG A 20 -9.67 -4.85 6.87
N VAL A 21 -9.01 -3.87 7.48
CA VAL A 21 -9.67 -2.86 8.32
C VAL A 21 -9.89 -1.62 7.47
N ALA A 22 -11.13 -1.15 7.39
CA ALA A 22 -11.45 0.13 6.75
C ALA A 22 -10.96 1.29 7.62
N CYS A 23 -10.33 2.29 7.01
CA CYS A 23 -9.84 3.49 7.69
C CYS A 23 -10.26 4.72 6.89
N ILE A 24 -10.68 5.78 7.58
CA ILE A 24 -10.97 7.08 6.99
C ILE A 24 -9.82 8.01 7.39
N VAL A 25 -9.17 8.62 6.40
CA VAL A 25 -8.05 9.54 6.62
C VAL A 25 -8.44 10.91 6.08
N TYR A 26 -8.32 11.92 6.93
CA TYR A 26 -8.54 13.32 6.55
C TYR A 26 -7.19 13.94 6.26
N LEU A 27 -6.98 14.33 5.01
CA LEU A 27 -5.75 14.94 4.54
C LEU A 27 -6.05 16.34 3.95
N PRO A 28 -5.12 17.29 4.06
CA PRO A 28 -5.17 18.54 3.30
C PRO A 28 -5.27 18.29 1.80
N LYS A 29 -5.84 19.27 1.09
CA LYS A 29 -5.99 19.18 -0.38
C LYS A 29 -4.67 19.05 -1.13
N GLU A 30 -3.59 19.57 -0.56
CA GLU A 30 -2.26 19.54 -1.17
C GLU A 30 -1.69 18.12 -1.14
N GLU A 31 -1.67 17.49 0.03
CA GLU A 31 -1.23 16.10 0.21
C GLU A 31 -2.06 15.12 -0.64
N VAL A 32 -3.37 15.37 -0.77
CA VAL A 32 -4.23 14.58 -1.64
C VAL A 32 -3.78 14.64 -3.11
N LYS A 33 -3.37 15.81 -3.60
CA LYS A 33 -2.89 15.97 -4.98
C LYS A 33 -1.57 15.26 -5.21
N GLU A 34 -0.70 15.19 -4.21
CA GLU A 34 0.57 14.47 -4.30
C GLU A 34 0.33 12.96 -4.41
N ILE A 35 -0.57 12.41 -3.59
CA ILE A 35 -0.97 11.01 -3.66
C ILE A 35 -1.58 10.68 -5.04
N ASP A 36 -2.40 11.57 -5.58
CA ASP A 36 -3.04 11.35 -6.89
C ASP A 36 -2.02 11.34 -8.03
N LYS A 37 -0.98 12.18 -7.98
CA LYS A 37 0.13 12.12 -8.93
C LYS A 37 0.90 10.80 -8.86
N GLU A 38 1.22 10.32 -7.65
CA GLU A 38 1.94 9.04 -7.49
C GLU A 38 1.09 7.85 -8.00
N VAL A 39 -0.23 7.90 -7.79
CA VAL A 39 -1.18 6.91 -8.33
C VAL A 39 -1.15 6.88 -9.85
N ASP A 40 -1.20 8.04 -10.49
CA ASP A 40 -1.17 8.16 -11.96
C ASP A 40 0.18 7.68 -12.53
N GLU A 41 1.30 7.94 -11.83
CA GLU A 41 2.64 7.52 -12.25
C GLU A 41 2.89 6.01 -12.07
N THR A 42 2.35 5.41 -11.00
CA THR A 42 2.67 4.02 -10.61
C THR A 42 1.61 3.01 -11.01
N ASP A 43 0.46 3.44 -11.54
CA ASP A 43 -0.72 2.60 -11.84
C ASP A 43 -1.15 1.78 -10.61
N THR A 44 -1.05 2.38 -9.42
CA THR A 44 -1.45 1.76 -8.15
C THR A 44 -2.65 2.45 -7.53
N SER A 45 -3.35 1.78 -6.61
CA SER A 45 -4.50 2.42 -5.96
C SER A 45 -4.05 3.41 -4.88
N ARG A 46 -4.83 4.48 -4.69
CA ARG A 46 -4.66 5.45 -3.59
C ARG A 46 -4.47 4.77 -2.22
N SER A 47 -5.27 3.73 -1.96
CA SER A 47 -5.15 2.95 -0.72
C SER A 47 -3.81 2.23 -0.55
N SER A 48 -3.20 1.77 -1.64
CA SER A 48 -1.90 1.12 -1.63
C SER A 48 -0.78 2.12 -1.34
N VAL A 49 -0.86 3.31 -1.94
CA VAL A 49 0.08 4.41 -1.68
C VAL A 49 0.01 4.85 -0.22
N ILE A 50 -1.19 5.11 0.31
CA ILE A 50 -1.39 5.48 1.72
C ILE A 50 -0.85 4.40 2.67
N ALA A 51 -1.14 3.12 2.39
CA ALA A 51 -0.65 2.02 3.21
C ALA A 51 0.89 1.91 3.19
N ARG A 52 1.52 2.16 2.03
CA ARG A 52 2.99 2.20 1.90
C ARG A 52 3.57 3.33 2.74
N ILE A 53 3.05 4.55 2.62
CA ILE A 53 3.50 5.73 3.36
C ILE A 53 3.36 5.47 4.87
N TYR A 54 2.19 4.99 5.31
CA TYR A 54 1.95 4.65 6.71
C TYR A 54 2.96 3.63 7.25
N TYR A 55 3.23 2.57 6.49
CA TYR A 55 4.17 1.53 6.91
C TYR A 55 5.62 2.01 6.92
N GLN A 56 6.02 2.87 5.98
CA GLN A 56 7.33 3.52 5.97
C GLN A 56 7.50 4.44 7.19
N GLY A 57 6.48 5.25 7.51
CA GLY A 57 6.47 6.09 8.71
C GLY A 57 6.60 5.27 9.98
N LYS A 58 5.85 4.17 10.10
CA LYS A 58 5.95 3.26 11.26
C LYS A 58 7.36 2.70 11.44
N LYS A 59 8.04 2.34 10.34
CA LYS A 59 9.42 1.84 10.39
C LYS A 59 10.39 2.91 10.88
N GLN A 60 10.21 4.18 10.47
CA GLN A 60 11.06 5.28 10.93
C GLN A 60 10.85 5.60 12.41
N THR A 61 9.61 5.53 12.91
CA THR A 61 9.34 5.73 14.34
C THR A 61 9.90 4.61 15.20
N SER A 62 9.92 3.35 14.71
CA SER A 62 10.51 2.23 15.45
C SER A 62 12.03 2.27 15.56
N THR A 63 12.71 3.08 14.75
CA THR A 63 14.17 3.27 14.82
C THR A 63 14.58 4.44 15.73
N ASN A 64 13.62 5.28 16.14
CA ASN A 64 13.83 6.40 17.06
C ASN A 64 13.34 6.10 18.50
N GLU A 65 12.92 4.86 18.77
CA GLU A 65 12.90 4.34 20.14
C GLU A 65 14.33 3.88 20.42
N ASP A 66 15.08 4.74 21.12
CA ASP A 66 16.52 4.62 21.33
C ASP A 66 16.99 3.21 21.77
N PRO A 67 18.20 2.81 21.34
CA PRO A 67 18.90 1.73 21.98
C PRO A 67 19.36 2.17 23.38
N ASN A 68 19.23 1.24 24.32
CA ASN A 68 20.11 0.99 25.48
C ASN A 68 19.54 1.37 26.87
N PRO A 69 19.80 0.58 27.94
CA PRO A 69 20.36 -0.78 28.04
C PRO A 69 19.35 -1.86 28.49
#